data_AF-A0A8J6XUP7-F1
#
_entry.id   AF-A0A8J6XUP7-F1
#
_cell.length_a   1.000
_cell.length_b   1.000
_cell.length_c   1.000
_cell.angle_alpha   90.00
_cell.angle_beta   90.00
_cell.angle_gamma   90.00
#
_symmetry.space_group_name_H-M   'P 1'
#
loop_
_entity.id
_entity.type
_entity.pdbx_description
1 polymer ?
#
loop_
_entity_poly.entity_id
_entity_poly.type
_entity_poly.pdbx_seq_one_letter_code
_entity_poly.pdbx_strand_id
1 'polypeptide(L)' 'MAGKKLKNIKESLTPFLQHMGKTPEKQLQKNLAAMKLLREWIEEEVSESDLKQRESYFESFKEIIDNERIPEYRLYF' A
#
# COMPACT_ATOMS: atom_id res chain seq x y z
N MET A 1 0.53 21.61 22.80
CA MET A 1 1.70 20.70 22.91
C MET A 1 1.73 19.56 21.89
N ALA A 2 0.60 19.15 21.27
CA ALA A 2 0.57 18.04 20.30
C ALA A 2 1.41 18.26 19.02
N GLY A 3 1.47 19.50 18.50
CA GLY A 3 2.18 19.79 17.23
C GLY A 3 3.70 19.61 17.29
N LYS A 4 4.33 19.79 18.46
CA LYS A 4 5.78 19.58 18.65
C LYS A 4 6.13 18.08 18.64
N LYS A 5 5.23 17.24 19.18
CA LYS A 5 5.40 15.79 19.27
C LYS A 5 5.29 15.11 17.90
N LEU A 6 4.33 15.55 17.07
CA LEU A 6 4.16 15.06 15.68
C LEU A 6 5.32 15.44 14.76
N LYS A 7 5.90 16.63 14.94
CA LYS A 7 7.05 17.09 14.15
C LYS A 7 8.28 16.20 14.37
N ASN A 8 8.55 15.83 15.63
CA ASN A 8 9.67 14.96 15.99
C ASN A 8 9.53 13.53 15.40
N ILE A 9 8.31 12.99 15.33
CA ILE A 9 8.04 11.67 14.74
C ILE A 9 8.23 11.71 13.22
N LYS A 10 7.78 12.78 12.57
CA LYS A 10 7.96 12.95 11.12
C LYS A 10 9.44 13.02 10.74
N GLU A 11 10.22 13.77 11.52
CA GLU A 11 11.68 13.89 11.33
C GLU A 11 12.39 12.56 11.58
N SER A 12 12.01 11.79 12.61
CA SER A 12 12.59 10.47 12.87
C SER A 12 12.27 9.41 11.82
N LEU A 13 11.10 9.51 11.17
CA LEU A 13 10.68 8.57 10.12
C LEU A 13 11.19 8.95 8.72
N THR A 14 11.64 10.19 8.53
CA THR A 14 12.10 10.71 7.22
C THR A 14 13.17 9.82 6.55
N PRO A 15 14.16 9.24 7.26
CA PRO A 15 15.14 8.33 6.64
C PRO A 15 14.51 7.08 6.01
N PHE A 16 13.37 6.63 6.51
CA PHE A 16 12.65 5.44 6.03
C PHE A 16 11.62 5.77 4.95
N LEU A 17 11.36 7.04 4.68
CA LEU A 17 10.33 7.51 3.75
C LEU A 17 10.95 8.10 2.48
N GLN A 18 11.73 7.27 1.76
CA GLN A 18 12.48 7.69 0.56
C GLN A 18 11.59 8.32 -0.53
N HIS A 19 10.33 7.88 -0.63
CA HIS A 19 9.35 8.38 -1.60
C HIS A 19 8.55 9.60 -1.13
N MET A 20 8.78 10.09 0.10
CA MET A 20 8.08 11.27 0.60
C MET A 20 8.70 12.54 0.01
N GLY A 21 7.86 13.36 -0.63
CA GLY A 21 8.18 14.72 -1.05
C GLY A 21 8.11 15.67 0.13
N LYS A 22 9.07 16.59 0.23
CA LYS A 22 9.07 17.65 1.26
C LYS A 22 8.00 18.73 1.00
N THR A 23 7.51 18.83 -0.23
CA THR A 23 6.43 19.72 -0.67
C THR A 23 5.45 18.93 -1.55
N PRO A 24 4.21 19.43 -1.75
CA PRO A 24 3.24 18.82 -2.65
C PRO A 24 3.78 18.63 -4.07
N GLU A 25 4.49 19.61 -4.62
CA GLU A 25 5.03 19.57 -5.98
C GLU A 25 6.09 18.47 -6.12
N LYS A 26 6.97 18.34 -5.12
CA LYS A 26 7.96 17.25 -5.07
C LYS A 26 7.30 15.89 -4.90
N GLN A 27 6.20 15.80 -4.14
CA GLN A 27 5.45 14.56 -4.02
C GLN A 27 4.79 14.19 -5.36
N LEU A 28 4.21 15.17 -6.05
CA LEU A 28 3.62 15.00 -7.37
C LEU A 28 4.64 14.43 -8.37
N GLN A 29 5.84 15.03 -8.43
CA GLN A 29 6.92 14.53 -9.28
C GLN A 29 7.32 13.09 -8.94
N LYS A 30 7.48 12.77 -7.65
CA LYS A 30 7.81 11.40 -7.20
C LYS A 30 6.71 10.40 -7.54
N ASN A 31 5.45 10.83 -7.57
CA ASN A 31 4.31 9.96 -7.85
C ASN A 31 4.11 9.67 -9.35
N LEU A 32 4.69 10.45 -10.27
CA LEU A 32 4.44 10.31 -11.71
C LEU A 32 4.68 8.89 -12.23
N ALA A 33 5.78 8.25 -11.80
CA ALA A 33 6.09 6.88 -12.21
C ALA A 33 5.04 5.88 -11.71
N ALA A 34 4.63 5.99 -10.44
CA ALA A 34 3.59 5.14 -9.87
C ALA A 34 2.24 5.38 -10.54
N MET A 35 1.89 6.63 -10.85
CA MET A 35 0.65 6.97 -11.56
C MET A 35 0.62 6.40 -12.97
N LYS A 36 1.76 6.38 -13.67
CA LYS A 36 1.88 5.74 -14.99
C LYS A 36 1.64 4.24 -14.90
N LEU A 37 2.33 3.58 -13.97
CA LEU A 37 2.18 2.13 -13.75
C LEU A 37 0.75 1.74 -13.35
N LEU A 38 0.12 2.53 -12.48
CA LEU A 38 -1.28 2.32 -12.09
C LEU A 38 -2.21 2.41 -13.29
N ARG A 39 -1.97 3.36 -14.21
CA ARG A 39 -2.75 3.46 -15.43
C ARG A 39 -2.60 2.21 -16.30
N GLU A 40 -1.36 1.77 -16.49
CA GLU A 40 -1.07 0.54 -17.26
C GLU A 40 -1.82 -0.67 -16.68
N TRP A 41 -1.83 -0.83 -15.35
CA TRP A 41 -2.56 -1.93 -14.70
C TRP A 41 -4.09 -1.82 -14.75
N ILE A 42 -4.63 -0.60 -14.81
CA ILE A 42 -6.09 -0.39 -14.95
C ILE A 42 -6.55 -0.68 -16.38
N GLU A 43 -5.72 -0.30 -17.36
CA GLU A 43 -6.01 -0.49 -18.78
C GLU A 43 -5.69 -1.92 -19.26
N GLU A 44 -4.93 -2.69 -18.49
CA GLU A 44 -4.62 -4.08 -18.79
C GLU A 44 -5.90 -4.93 -18.80
N GLU A 45 -6.27 -5.46 -19.97
CA GLU A 45 -7.32 -6.47 -20.08
C GLU A 45 -6.82 -7.80 -19.55
N VAL A 46 -7.32 -8.19 -18.37
CA VAL A 46 -6.99 -9.45 -17.72
C VAL A 46 -7.96 -10.52 -18.19
N SER A 47 -7.44 -11.69 -18.58
CA SER A 47 -8.30 -12.80 -19.00
C SER A 47 -9.17 -13.30 -17.84
N GLU A 48 -10.34 -13.88 -18.14
CA GLU A 48 -11.22 -14.45 -17.10
C GLU A 48 -10.52 -15.54 -16.26
N SER A 49 -9.63 -16.33 -16.88
CA SER A 49 -8.84 -17.34 -16.16
C SER A 49 -7.87 -16.70 -15.18
N ASP A 50 -7.20 -15.62 -15.56
CA ASP A 50 -6.27 -14.91 -14.70
C ASP A 50 -7.00 -14.22 -13.55
N LEU A 51 -8.20 -13.68 -13.80
CA LEU A 51 -9.06 -13.11 -12.76
C LEU A 51 -9.42 -14.15 -11.69
N LYS A 52 -9.88 -15.34 -12.10
CA LYS A 52 -10.18 -16.45 -11.18
C LYS A 52 -8.95 -16.88 -10.38
N GLN A 53 -7.79 -16.90 -11.02
CA GLN A 53 -6.54 -17.25 -10.34
C GLN A 53 -6.14 -16.19 -9.30
N ARG A 54 -6.30 -14.90 -9.63
CA ARG A 54 -6.06 -13.78 -8.70
C ARG A 54 -7.01 -13.84 -7.50
N GLU A 55 -8.28 -14.13 -7.71
CA GLU A 55 -9.25 -14.33 -6.63
C GLU A 55 -8.82 -15.47 -5.70
N SER A 56 -8.45 -16.62 -6.26
CA SER A 56 -7.96 -17.78 -5.49
C SER A 56 -6.72 -17.46 -4.64
N TYR A 57 -5.76 -16.71 -5.22
CA TYR A 57 -4.59 -16.25 -4.48
C TYR A 57 -4.97 -15.28 -3.35
N PHE A 58 -5.95 -14.42 -3.57
CA PHE A 58 -6.39 -13.49 -2.55
C PHE A 58 -7.09 -14.21 -1.39
N GLU A 59 -7.93 -15.21 -1.66
CA GLU A 59 -8.50 -16.04 -0.60
C GLU A 59 -7.43 -16.78 0.20
N SER A 60 -6.44 -17.36 -0.48
CA SER A 60 -5.31 -18.02 0.19
C SER A 60 -4.53 -17.05 1.08
N PHE A 61 -4.30 -15.83 0.60
CA PHE A 61 -3.66 -14.77 1.37
C PHE A 61 -4.45 -14.42 2.64
N LYS A 62 -5.78 -14.25 2.54
CA LYS A 62 -6.64 -13.96 3.69
C LYS A 62 -6.50 -15.04 4.76
N GLU A 63 -6.60 -16.31 4.35
CA GLU A 63 -6.51 -17.45 5.25
C GLU A 63 -5.14 -17.50 5.96
N ILE A 64 -4.05 -17.32 5.23
CA ILE A 64 -2.69 -17.27 5.80
C ILE A 64 -2.59 -16.16 6.84
N ILE A 65 -3.04 -14.94 6.50
CA ILE A 65 -2.95 -13.80 7.41
C ILE A 65 -3.75 -14.05 8.70
N ASP A 66 -4.95 -14.61 8.59
CA ASP A 66 -5.81 -14.84 9.76
C ASP A 66 -5.39 -16.06 10.60
N ASN A 67 -4.73 -17.05 10.00
CA ASN A 67 -4.14 -18.18 10.72
C ASN A 67 -2.91 -17.77 11.55
N GLU A 68 -2.13 -16.80 11.07
CA GLU A 68 -0.96 -16.24 11.78
C GLU A 68 -1.35 -15.19 12.84
N ARG A 69 -2.64 -14.88 12.97
CA ARG A 69 -3.17 -13.87 13.90
C ARG A 69 -3.94 -14.51 15.04
N ILE A 70 -3.80 -13.94 16.23
CA ILE A 70 -4.70 -14.24 17.34
C ILE A 70 -6.15 -13.90 16.96
N PRO A 71 -7.14 -14.70 17.38
CA PRO A 71 -8.51 -14.64 16.86
C PRO A 71 -9.15 -13.25 16.89
N GLU A 72 -8.90 -12.46 17.94
CA GLU A 72 -9.45 -11.11 18.13
C GLU A 72 -8.87 -10.07 17.17
N TYR A 73 -7.81 -10.41 16.43
CA TYR A 73 -7.07 -9.52 15.54
C TYR A 73 -7.03 -10.02 14.08
N ARG A 74 -7.80 -11.07 13.78
CA ARG A 74 -8.10 -11.47 12.41
C ARG A 74 -8.76 -10.31 11.65
N LEU A 75 -8.62 -10.30 10.34
CA LEU A 75 -9.04 -9.19 9.49
C LEU A 75 -10.11 -9.60 8.48
N TYR A 76 -10.17 -10.88 8.12
CA TYR A 76 -10.93 -11.36 6.98
C TYR A 76 -12.03 -12.38 7.32
N PHE A 77 -11.99 -12.94 8.54
CA PHE A 77 -12.95 -13.82 9.24
C PHE A 77 -13.89 -14.70 8.40
#